data_AF-A0A8J8BKI8-F1
#
_entry.id   AF-A0A8J8BKI8-F1
#
_cell.length_a   1.000
_cell.length_b   1.000
_cell.length_c   1.000
_cell.angle_alpha   90.00
_cell.angle_beta   90.00
_cell.angle_gamma   90.00
#
_symmetry.space_group_name_H-M   'P 1'
#
loop_
_entity.id
_entity.type
_entity.pdbx_description
1 polymer ?
#
loop_
_entity_poly.entity_id
_entity_poly.type
_entity_poly.pdbx_seq_one_letter_code
_entity_poly.pdbx_strand_id
1 'polypeptide(L)'
;MSDIKAYNDALTAEIKKIYTIAGIARAKMLDPSKEVEAKPAGDLAERVEGLVGPTGIAKKILEYRKKTANIVPLIIDDILGEKKYETREEREKTADQAVRTSLAILTEGVVAAPIEGISDVKIQKNPDGSEYLGIFFSGPIRSAGGTAQGLAVLVGDYVRKKMGLSEYRPTKDEIERYVEEIKLYDERVTNLQYKPTDDEVRMIVENLAVCVDGDPTEDMEVAIHRDLERIPTNRIRSGMCLVIAEGMAQKNLKLMKNAQKFGIEWDWLGNLKKASSTENGEKPKAKFMSEVVGGRPIFSAPSAKGGFRIRYGHSRCNGLAAKSIHPATMILLDDFIATGTQVKIEKPGKGCVITECDEIDGPIVLLKDGTVLRVETRQQAKEVKDDVKEILFLGDILVTYGDFLQTNTRLSPPGYVREWWVQEAGDADKNPTPNQAVEDAKRLNIPLHPKYTYCLPDLKTYEIKKI
;
A
#
# COMPACT_ATOMS: atom_id res chain seq x y z
N MET A 1 13.75 -29.29 -9.60
CA MET A 1 12.57 -28.85 -10.38
C MET A 1 11.42 -29.87 -10.39
N SER A 2 11.55 -31.10 -9.86
CA SER A 2 10.48 -32.13 -9.86
C SER A 2 9.40 -31.93 -8.79
N ASP A 3 9.75 -31.36 -7.63
CA ASP A 3 8.83 -31.27 -6.48
C ASP A 3 7.76 -30.17 -6.64
N ILE A 4 8.17 -28.98 -7.09
CA ILE A 4 7.23 -27.85 -7.34
C ILE A 4 6.19 -28.19 -8.40
N LYS A 5 6.60 -28.90 -9.45
CA LYS A 5 5.68 -29.30 -10.51
C LYS A 5 4.65 -30.30 -9.98
N ALA A 6 5.11 -31.33 -9.26
CA ALA A 6 4.22 -32.32 -8.64
C ALA A 6 3.24 -31.66 -7.66
N TYR A 7 3.70 -30.69 -6.86
CA TYR A 7 2.86 -29.89 -5.98
C TYR A 7 1.77 -29.12 -6.74
N ASN A 8 2.12 -28.40 -7.80
CA ASN A 8 1.16 -27.65 -8.62
C ASN A 8 0.17 -28.56 -9.35
N ASP A 9 0.64 -29.70 -9.87
CA ASP A 9 -0.21 -30.70 -10.53
C ASP A 9 -1.24 -31.28 -9.55
N ALA A 10 -0.82 -31.56 -8.31
CA ALA A 10 -1.71 -32.03 -7.24
C ALA A 10 -2.78 -30.99 -6.88
N LEU A 11 -2.40 -29.72 -6.70
CA LEU A 11 -3.36 -28.63 -6.45
C LEU A 11 -4.36 -28.47 -7.61
N THR A 12 -3.86 -28.52 -8.84
CA THR A 12 -4.69 -28.38 -10.04
C THR A 12 -5.71 -29.52 -10.15
N ALA A 13 -5.31 -30.74 -9.80
CA ALA A 13 -6.22 -31.89 -9.78
C ALA A 13 -7.35 -31.70 -8.76
N GLU A 14 -7.03 -31.24 -7.55
CA GLU A 14 -8.04 -31.03 -6.51
C GLU A 14 -8.98 -29.85 -6.86
N ILE A 15 -8.46 -28.76 -7.44
CA ILE A 15 -9.28 -27.65 -7.95
C ILE A 15 -10.27 -28.14 -9.00
N LYS A 16 -9.82 -28.95 -9.98
CA LYS A 16 -10.70 -29.49 -11.04
C LYS A 16 -11.82 -30.36 -10.46
N LYS A 17 -11.51 -31.18 -9.47
CA LYS A 17 -12.49 -32.02 -8.76
C LYS A 17 -13.54 -31.17 -8.06
N ILE A 18 -13.13 -30.15 -7.28
CA ILE A 18 -14.05 -29.23 -6.59
C ILE A 18 -14.90 -28.45 -7.60
N TYR A 19 -14.30 -27.94 -8.67
CA TYR A 19 -15.01 -27.19 -9.72
C TYR A 19 -16.08 -28.02 -10.41
N THR A 20 -15.83 -29.32 -10.61
CA THR A 20 -16.80 -30.26 -11.17
C THR A 20 -18.02 -30.43 -10.25
N ILE A 21 -17.78 -30.59 -8.95
CA ILE A 21 -18.85 -30.69 -7.93
C ILE A 21 -19.68 -29.40 -7.91
N ALA A 22 -19.01 -28.24 -7.92
CA ALA A 22 -19.68 -26.94 -7.96
C ALA A 22 -20.51 -26.75 -9.24
N GLY A 23 -20.01 -27.21 -10.39
CA GLY A 23 -20.77 -27.19 -11.66
C GLY A 23 -22.04 -28.03 -11.61
N ILE A 24 -21.97 -29.24 -11.05
CA ILE A 24 -23.16 -30.10 -10.85
C ILE A 24 -24.18 -29.42 -9.92
N ALA A 25 -23.71 -28.73 -8.89
CA ALA A 25 -24.57 -28.00 -7.96
C ALA A 25 -25.26 -26.81 -8.66
N ARG A 26 -24.49 -25.95 -9.36
CA ARG A 26 -25.03 -24.77 -10.07
C ARG A 26 -26.02 -25.17 -11.18
N ALA A 27 -25.80 -26.31 -11.83
CA ALA A 27 -26.72 -26.84 -12.85
C ALA A 27 -28.13 -27.16 -12.32
N LYS A 28 -28.31 -27.28 -10.99
CA LYS A 28 -29.65 -27.43 -10.37
C LYS A 28 -30.48 -26.15 -10.39
N MET A 29 -29.89 -25.01 -10.77
CA MET A 29 -30.56 -23.70 -10.89
C MET A 29 -31.20 -23.23 -9.58
N LEU A 30 -30.58 -23.55 -8.45
CA LEU A 30 -30.99 -23.08 -7.12
C LEU A 30 -30.29 -21.77 -6.71
N ASP A 31 -29.33 -21.32 -7.53
CA ASP A 31 -28.50 -20.13 -7.34
C ASP A 31 -28.73 -19.13 -8.50
N PRO A 32 -28.29 -17.85 -8.37
CA PRO A 32 -28.48 -16.82 -9.40
C PRO A 32 -27.89 -17.13 -10.78
N SER A 33 -26.89 -18.02 -10.85
CA SER A 33 -26.28 -18.47 -12.10
C SER A 33 -26.21 -19.99 -12.19
N LYS A 34 -26.41 -20.50 -13.40
CA LYS A 34 -26.36 -21.94 -13.75
C LYS A 34 -24.93 -22.47 -13.88
N GLU A 35 -23.94 -21.57 -13.90
CA GLU A 35 -22.53 -21.88 -14.03
C GLU A 35 -21.76 -21.41 -12.80
N VAL A 36 -20.57 -21.96 -12.59
CA VAL A 36 -19.66 -21.48 -11.55
C VAL A 36 -19.08 -20.14 -12.00
N GLU A 37 -19.36 -19.08 -11.24
CA GLU A 37 -18.96 -17.70 -11.59
C GLU A 37 -17.46 -17.45 -11.31
N ALA A 38 -16.87 -18.14 -10.33
CA ALA A 38 -15.46 -18.02 -9.99
C ALA A 38 -14.58 -18.92 -10.88
N LYS A 39 -14.16 -18.39 -12.03
CA LYS A 39 -13.37 -19.14 -13.02
C LYS A 39 -11.89 -19.26 -12.58
N PRO A 40 -11.31 -20.48 -12.53
CA PRO A 40 -9.87 -20.65 -12.33
C PRO A 40 -9.09 -20.00 -13.47
N ALA A 41 -8.00 -19.32 -13.14
CA ALA A 41 -7.07 -18.75 -14.10
C ALA A 41 -5.64 -19.10 -13.69
N GLY A 42 -4.85 -19.63 -14.62
CA GLY A 42 -3.50 -20.11 -14.37
C GLY A 42 -2.44 -19.01 -14.37
N ASP A 43 -2.62 -17.97 -15.20
CA ASP A 43 -1.68 -16.86 -15.29
C ASP A 43 -2.37 -15.49 -15.41
N LEU A 44 -1.58 -14.43 -15.52
CA LEU A 44 -2.10 -13.08 -15.69
C LEU A 44 -2.96 -12.94 -16.95
N ALA A 45 -2.52 -13.53 -18.06
CA ALA A 45 -3.15 -13.34 -19.36
C ALA A 45 -4.55 -13.94 -19.34
N GLU A 46 -4.69 -15.14 -18.79
CA GLU A 46 -5.97 -15.80 -18.55
C GLU A 46 -6.84 -15.04 -17.54
N ARG A 47 -6.25 -14.46 -16.48
CA ARG A 47 -6.99 -13.57 -15.56
C ARG A 47 -7.58 -12.37 -16.28
N VAL A 48 -6.78 -11.65 -17.08
CA VAL A 48 -7.25 -10.48 -17.82
C VAL A 48 -8.37 -10.86 -18.78
N GLU A 49 -8.18 -11.93 -19.57
CA GLU A 49 -9.21 -12.40 -20.51
C GLU A 49 -10.49 -12.84 -19.78
N GLY A 50 -10.36 -13.57 -18.67
CA GLY A 50 -11.49 -14.06 -17.90
C GLY A 50 -12.26 -12.96 -17.15
N LEU A 51 -11.57 -11.89 -16.72
CA LEU A 51 -12.17 -10.79 -15.97
C LEU A 51 -12.83 -9.75 -16.87
N VAL A 52 -12.15 -9.34 -17.94
CA VAL A 52 -12.58 -8.20 -18.76
C VAL A 52 -12.53 -8.48 -20.26
N GLY A 53 -11.93 -9.60 -20.70
CA GLY A 53 -11.77 -9.88 -22.12
C GLY A 53 -10.85 -8.87 -22.84
N PRO A 54 -10.97 -8.74 -24.18
CA PRO A 54 -11.85 -9.53 -25.06
C PRO A 54 -11.31 -10.95 -25.28
N THR A 55 -12.15 -11.84 -25.83
CA THR A 55 -11.74 -13.22 -26.15
C THR A 55 -10.51 -13.26 -27.05
N GLY A 56 -9.53 -14.10 -26.70
CA GLY A 56 -8.27 -14.25 -27.41
C GLY A 56 -7.16 -13.28 -26.98
N ILE A 57 -7.46 -12.32 -26.09
CA ILE A 57 -6.46 -11.34 -25.64
C ILE A 57 -5.32 -11.98 -24.85
N ALA A 58 -5.55 -13.11 -24.16
CA ALA A 58 -4.48 -13.77 -23.40
C ALA A 58 -3.31 -14.16 -24.30
N LYS A 59 -3.60 -14.67 -25.50
CA LYS A 59 -2.56 -15.04 -26.48
C LYS A 59 -1.72 -13.82 -26.90
N LYS A 60 -2.36 -12.69 -27.13
CA LYS A 60 -1.70 -11.42 -27.49
C LYS A 60 -0.85 -10.87 -26.35
N ILE A 61 -1.36 -10.92 -25.11
CA ILE A 61 -0.61 -10.54 -23.90
C ILE A 61 0.67 -11.38 -23.80
N LEU A 62 0.57 -12.70 -23.95
CA LEU A 62 1.72 -13.61 -23.90
C LEU A 62 2.71 -13.36 -25.05
N GLU A 63 2.22 -13.05 -26.25
CA GLU A 63 3.06 -12.71 -27.39
C GLU A 63 3.84 -11.41 -27.14
N TYR A 64 3.15 -10.34 -26.73
CA TYR A 64 3.77 -9.03 -26.54
C TYR A 64 4.72 -8.97 -25.34
N ARG A 65 4.46 -9.74 -24.29
CA ARG A 65 5.38 -9.86 -23.14
C ARG A 65 6.75 -10.39 -23.51
N LYS A 66 6.87 -11.15 -24.61
CA LYS A 66 8.16 -11.61 -25.13
C LYS A 66 8.93 -10.49 -25.85
N LYS A 67 8.26 -9.42 -26.29
CA LYS A 67 8.84 -8.34 -27.09
C LYS A 67 9.17 -7.10 -26.25
N THR A 68 8.31 -6.75 -25.30
CA THR A 68 8.47 -5.53 -24.48
C THR A 68 7.87 -5.70 -23.09
N ALA A 69 8.42 -4.97 -22.12
CA ALA A 69 7.86 -4.89 -20.78
C ALA A 69 6.57 -4.04 -20.74
N ASN A 70 6.46 -3.01 -21.58
CA ASN A 70 5.26 -2.16 -21.66
C ASN A 70 4.37 -2.61 -22.83
N ILE A 71 3.52 -3.61 -22.59
CA ILE A 71 2.65 -4.18 -23.61
C ILE A 71 1.35 -3.39 -23.84
N VAL A 72 0.99 -2.48 -22.94
CA VAL A 72 -0.33 -1.84 -22.92
C VAL A 72 -0.61 -1.03 -24.19
N PRO A 73 0.32 -0.22 -24.73
CA PRO A 73 0.12 0.45 -26.01
C PRO A 73 -0.25 -0.51 -27.16
N LEU A 74 0.44 -1.66 -27.24
CA LEU A 74 0.20 -2.66 -28.29
C LEU A 74 -1.17 -3.34 -28.12
N ILE A 75 -1.58 -3.59 -26.88
CA ILE A 75 -2.90 -4.14 -26.56
C ILE A 75 -4.01 -3.17 -26.92
N ILE A 76 -3.83 -1.88 -26.63
CA ILE A 76 -4.78 -0.84 -27.04
C ILE A 76 -4.88 -0.80 -28.56
N ASP A 77 -3.74 -0.80 -29.27
CA ASP A 77 -3.72 -0.80 -30.73
C ASP A 77 -4.43 -2.03 -31.32
N ASP A 78 -4.26 -3.21 -30.74
CA ASP A 78 -4.96 -4.45 -31.15
C ASP A 78 -6.48 -4.38 -30.91
N ILE A 79 -6.93 -3.80 -29.79
CA ILE A 79 -8.36 -3.70 -29.44
C ILE A 79 -9.07 -2.67 -30.33
N LEU A 80 -8.44 -1.50 -30.50
CA LEU A 80 -8.98 -0.42 -31.32
C LEU A 80 -8.93 -0.80 -32.80
N GLY A 81 -7.82 -1.39 -33.24
CA GLY A 81 -7.57 -1.79 -34.63
C GLY A 81 -7.73 -0.64 -35.63
N GLU A 82 -7.77 -0.98 -36.93
CA GLU A 82 -8.20 -0.05 -37.99
C GLU A 82 -9.73 -0.07 -38.16
N LYS A 83 -10.46 -0.09 -37.05
CA LYS A 83 -11.93 -0.20 -37.09
C LYS A 83 -12.57 1.09 -37.59
N LYS A 84 -13.52 0.94 -38.52
CA LYS A 84 -14.53 1.96 -38.79
C LYS A 84 -15.73 1.66 -37.90
N TYR A 85 -16.07 2.61 -37.03
CA TYR A 85 -17.21 2.48 -36.13
C TYR A 85 -18.49 2.82 -36.88
N GLU A 86 -19.48 1.93 -36.84
CA GLU A 86 -20.77 2.15 -37.49
C GLU A 86 -21.69 2.99 -36.61
N THR A 87 -21.54 2.87 -35.29
CA THR A 87 -22.34 3.59 -34.30
C THR A 87 -21.49 4.19 -33.19
N ARG A 88 -22.03 5.21 -32.50
CA ARG A 88 -21.39 5.79 -31.31
C ARG A 88 -21.27 4.75 -30.18
N GLU A 89 -22.29 3.92 -29.99
CA GLU A 89 -22.30 2.88 -28.96
C GLU A 89 -21.16 1.87 -29.17
N GLU A 90 -20.92 1.45 -30.42
CA GLU A 90 -19.79 0.57 -30.75
C GLU A 90 -18.44 1.23 -30.44
N ARG A 91 -18.31 2.54 -30.75
CA ARG A 91 -17.11 3.32 -30.46
C ARG A 91 -16.86 3.43 -28.96
N GLU A 92 -17.91 3.71 -28.18
CA GLU A 92 -17.87 3.78 -26.70
C GLU A 92 -17.52 2.42 -26.09
N LYS A 93 -18.17 1.33 -26.52
CA LYS A 93 -17.85 -0.04 -26.09
C LYS A 93 -16.41 -0.43 -26.40
N THR A 94 -15.89 -0.01 -27.55
CA THR A 94 -14.49 -0.29 -27.91
C THR A 94 -13.51 0.50 -27.03
N ALA A 95 -13.83 1.75 -26.69
CA ALA A 95 -13.06 2.54 -25.74
C ALA A 95 -13.09 1.93 -24.32
N ASP A 96 -14.27 1.54 -23.84
CA ASP A 96 -14.46 0.86 -22.55
C ASP A 96 -13.61 -0.41 -22.47
N GLN A 97 -13.71 -1.28 -23.49
CA GLN A 97 -12.92 -2.51 -23.57
C GLN A 97 -11.42 -2.23 -23.53
N ALA A 98 -10.93 -1.24 -24.28
CA ALA A 98 -9.52 -0.87 -24.29
C ALA A 98 -9.06 -0.37 -22.91
N VAL A 99 -9.86 0.46 -22.23
CA VAL A 99 -9.56 0.97 -20.90
C VAL A 99 -9.51 -0.16 -19.88
N ARG A 100 -10.53 -1.02 -19.82
CA ARG A 100 -10.64 -2.12 -18.85
C ARG A 100 -9.53 -3.15 -19.02
N THR A 101 -9.28 -3.62 -20.23
CA THR A 101 -8.20 -4.60 -20.50
C THR A 101 -6.83 -4.03 -20.15
N SER A 102 -6.57 -2.77 -20.51
CA SER A 102 -5.30 -2.10 -20.20
C SER A 102 -5.10 -1.93 -18.70
N LEU A 103 -6.14 -1.50 -17.98
CA LEU A 103 -6.07 -1.34 -16.53
C LEU A 103 -5.90 -2.70 -15.84
N ALA A 104 -6.57 -3.75 -16.31
CA ALA A 104 -6.40 -5.11 -15.78
C ALA A 104 -4.96 -5.61 -15.95
N ILE A 105 -4.31 -5.33 -17.10
CA ILE A 105 -2.90 -5.67 -17.32
C ILE A 105 -1.99 -4.89 -16.36
N LEU A 106 -2.20 -3.58 -16.22
CA LEU A 106 -1.38 -2.70 -15.37
C LEU A 106 -1.51 -3.03 -13.88
N THR A 107 -2.64 -3.59 -13.49
CA THR A 107 -2.96 -3.96 -12.10
C THR A 107 -2.86 -5.46 -11.85
N GLU A 108 -2.23 -6.20 -12.77
CA GLU A 108 -2.01 -7.64 -12.69
C GLU A 108 -3.28 -8.52 -12.54
N GLY A 109 -4.44 -7.96 -12.84
CA GLY A 109 -5.74 -8.64 -12.72
C GLY A 109 -6.04 -9.10 -11.29
N VAL A 110 -5.49 -8.41 -10.28
CA VAL A 110 -5.68 -8.74 -8.86
C VAL A 110 -6.55 -7.72 -8.10
N VAL A 111 -7.00 -6.66 -8.77
CA VAL A 111 -7.86 -5.63 -8.19
C VAL A 111 -9.19 -5.54 -8.94
N ALA A 112 -10.24 -5.09 -8.24
CA ALA A 112 -11.58 -4.96 -8.80
C ALA A 112 -11.78 -3.70 -9.69
N ALA A 113 -10.79 -2.79 -9.78
CA ALA A 113 -10.92 -1.53 -10.53
C ALA A 113 -11.46 -1.69 -11.96
N PRO A 114 -10.96 -2.64 -12.79
CA PRO A 114 -11.44 -2.79 -14.17
C PRO A 114 -12.88 -3.27 -14.31
N ILE A 115 -13.48 -3.81 -13.25
CA ILE A 115 -14.83 -4.39 -13.27
C ILE A 115 -15.76 -3.50 -12.47
N GLU A 116 -15.51 -3.42 -11.17
CA GLU A 116 -16.40 -2.74 -10.23
C GLU A 116 -16.14 -1.25 -10.17
N GLY A 117 -14.91 -0.80 -10.40
CA GLY A 117 -14.48 0.59 -10.17
C GLY A 117 -14.77 1.57 -11.30
N ILE A 118 -14.93 1.08 -12.53
CA ILE A 118 -15.35 1.84 -13.71
C ILE A 118 -16.77 1.39 -14.05
N SER A 119 -17.76 2.27 -13.90
CA SER A 119 -19.15 1.96 -14.26
C SER A 119 -19.37 2.08 -15.76
N ASP A 120 -18.80 3.10 -16.41
CA ASP A 120 -18.99 3.34 -17.84
C ASP A 120 -17.85 4.16 -18.46
N VAL A 121 -17.73 4.09 -19.79
CA VAL A 121 -16.83 4.94 -20.58
C VAL A 121 -17.62 5.50 -21.76
N LYS A 122 -17.84 6.81 -21.77
CA LYS A 122 -18.66 7.49 -22.79
C LYS A 122 -17.86 8.50 -23.56
N ILE A 123 -18.28 8.75 -24.79
CA ILE A 123 -17.86 9.90 -25.55
C ILE A 123 -18.85 11.01 -25.20
N GLN A 124 -18.39 12.23 -25.01
CA GLN A 124 -19.22 13.39 -24.69
C GLN A 124 -18.74 14.61 -25.50
N LYS A 125 -19.46 15.73 -25.43
CA LYS A 125 -19.15 16.94 -26.22
C LYS A 125 -18.74 18.10 -25.33
N ASN A 126 -17.65 18.76 -25.70
CA ASN A 126 -17.23 20.04 -25.16
C ASN A 126 -18.19 21.17 -25.59
N PRO A 127 -18.09 22.37 -24.99
CA PRO A 127 -18.91 23.52 -25.38
C PRO A 127 -18.74 23.93 -26.86
N ASP A 128 -17.57 23.67 -27.45
CA ASP A 128 -17.28 23.93 -28.87
C ASP A 128 -17.77 22.81 -29.82
N GLY A 129 -18.43 21.79 -29.28
CA GLY A 129 -18.93 20.63 -30.01
C GLY A 129 -17.91 19.53 -30.28
N SER A 130 -16.63 19.72 -29.91
CA SER A 130 -15.60 18.69 -30.03
C SER A 130 -15.88 17.51 -29.10
N GLU A 131 -15.56 16.29 -29.54
CA GLU A 131 -15.81 15.08 -28.76
C GLU A 131 -14.63 14.74 -27.85
N TYR A 132 -14.90 14.42 -26.58
CA TYR A 132 -13.91 13.96 -25.59
C TYR A 132 -14.34 12.63 -24.95
N LEU A 133 -13.42 11.97 -24.25
CA LEU A 133 -13.68 10.74 -23.50
C LEU A 133 -13.96 11.03 -22.02
N GLY A 134 -15.06 10.50 -21.49
CA GLY A 134 -15.42 10.52 -20.07
C GLY A 134 -15.38 9.11 -19.49
N ILE A 135 -14.78 8.99 -18.30
CA ILE A 135 -14.70 7.73 -17.55
C ILE A 135 -15.50 7.91 -16.26
N PHE A 136 -16.51 7.07 -16.07
CA PHE A 136 -17.40 7.09 -14.92
C PHE A 136 -16.90 6.10 -13.88
N PHE A 137 -16.52 6.63 -12.72
CA PHE A 137 -16.01 5.85 -11.61
C PHE A 137 -17.08 5.63 -10.53
N SER A 138 -17.05 4.46 -9.91
CA SER A 138 -17.92 4.08 -8.80
C SER A 138 -17.14 4.07 -7.48
N GLY A 139 -17.84 4.06 -6.34
CA GLY A 139 -17.23 3.98 -5.00
C GLY A 139 -16.24 2.81 -4.80
N PRO A 140 -16.52 1.58 -5.28
CA PRO A 140 -15.60 0.43 -5.23
C PRO A 140 -14.19 0.68 -5.77
N ILE A 141 -13.96 1.72 -6.59
CA ILE A 141 -12.63 2.11 -7.06
C ILE A 141 -11.64 2.38 -5.91
N ARG A 142 -12.12 2.67 -4.70
CA ARG A 142 -11.27 2.85 -3.51
C ARG A 142 -10.44 1.60 -3.20
N SER A 143 -11.03 0.42 -3.36
CA SER A 143 -10.42 -0.87 -3.01
C SER A 143 -9.17 -1.18 -3.85
N ALA A 144 -9.12 -0.69 -5.09
CA ALA A 144 -7.99 -0.85 -5.98
C ALA A 144 -6.79 0.06 -5.65
N GLY A 145 -7.04 1.11 -4.86
CA GLY A 145 -6.04 2.08 -4.41
C GLY A 145 -5.66 3.14 -5.46
N GLY A 146 -5.04 4.21 -4.97
CA GLY A 146 -4.73 5.41 -5.76
C GLY A 146 -3.89 5.19 -7.02
N THR A 147 -3.01 4.18 -7.04
CA THR A 147 -2.22 3.91 -8.26
C THR A 147 -3.10 3.39 -9.39
N ALA A 148 -4.04 2.48 -9.12
CA ALA A 148 -4.96 1.98 -10.15
C ALA A 148 -5.91 3.08 -10.64
N GLN A 149 -6.42 3.91 -9.72
CA GLN A 149 -7.26 5.07 -10.04
C GLN A 149 -6.61 6.01 -11.07
N GLY A 150 -5.41 6.51 -10.78
CA GLY A 150 -4.74 7.42 -11.70
C GLY A 150 -4.27 6.75 -13.00
N LEU A 151 -3.94 5.45 -12.97
CA LEU A 151 -3.60 4.71 -14.19
C LEU A 151 -4.81 4.57 -15.12
N ALA A 152 -6.03 4.45 -14.59
CA ALA A 152 -7.25 4.44 -15.40
C ALA A 152 -7.40 5.74 -16.22
N VAL A 153 -7.14 6.89 -15.58
CA VAL A 153 -7.16 8.20 -16.24
C VAL A 153 -6.08 8.29 -17.32
N LEU A 154 -4.87 7.83 -17.03
CA LEU A 154 -3.76 7.82 -17.99
C LEU A 154 -4.05 6.95 -19.22
N VAL A 155 -4.59 5.75 -18.99
CA VAL A 155 -5.02 4.86 -20.06
C VAL A 155 -6.13 5.51 -20.88
N GLY A 156 -7.09 6.19 -20.23
CA GLY A 156 -8.11 6.99 -20.90
C GLY A 156 -7.51 8.03 -21.85
N ASP A 157 -6.52 8.80 -21.40
CA ASP A 157 -5.82 9.79 -22.24
C ASP A 157 -5.08 9.14 -23.43
N TYR A 158 -4.52 7.95 -23.24
CA TYR A 158 -3.92 7.21 -24.36
C TYR A 158 -4.98 6.74 -25.37
N VAL A 159 -6.07 6.15 -24.88
CA VAL A 159 -7.19 5.65 -25.72
C VAL A 159 -7.83 6.79 -26.50
N ARG A 160 -8.15 7.92 -25.85
CA ARG A 160 -8.77 9.08 -26.52
C ARG A 160 -7.90 9.61 -27.66
N LYS A 161 -6.58 9.68 -27.48
CA LYS A 161 -5.63 10.10 -28.54
C LYS A 161 -5.68 9.16 -29.74
N LYS A 162 -5.63 7.85 -29.49
CA LYS A 162 -5.69 6.84 -30.55
C LYS A 162 -7.02 6.86 -31.31
N MET A 163 -8.10 7.23 -30.64
CA MET A 163 -9.42 7.38 -31.24
C MET A 163 -9.69 8.75 -31.89
N GLY A 164 -8.70 9.66 -31.88
CA GLY A 164 -8.84 11.01 -32.44
C GLY A 164 -9.81 11.91 -31.68
N LEU A 165 -10.03 11.65 -30.39
CA LEU A 165 -10.87 12.48 -29.53
C LEU A 165 -10.07 13.68 -28.99
N SER A 166 -10.78 14.80 -28.86
CA SER A 166 -10.26 16.04 -28.28
C SER A 166 -10.10 15.92 -26.76
N GLU A 167 -9.36 16.86 -26.20
CA GLU A 167 -9.20 16.97 -24.74
C GLU A 167 -10.50 17.46 -24.09
N TYR A 168 -10.75 16.97 -22.88
CA TYR A 168 -11.81 17.48 -22.03
C TYR A 168 -11.55 18.95 -21.68
N ARG A 169 -12.59 19.79 -21.82
CA ARG A 169 -12.54 21.23 -21.52
C ARG A 169 -13.65 21.59 -20.54
N PRO A 170 -13.37 21.52 -19.22
CA PRO A 170 -14.36 21.84 -18.21
C PRO A 170 -14.71 23.34 -18.24
N THR A 171 -15.95 23.65 -17.94
CA THR A 171 -16.41 25.00 -17.61
C THR A 171 -15.97 25.38 -16.20
N LYS A 172 -16.03 26.67 -15.88
CA LYS A 172 -15.72 27.17 -14.53
C LYS A 172 -16.63 26.56 -13.46
N ASP A 173 -17.93 26.45 -13.75
CA ASP A 173 -18.89 25.88 -12.80
C ASP A 173 -18.65 24.38 -12.58
N GLU A 174 -18.22 23.65 -13.62
CA GLU A 174 -17.79 22.25 -13.45
C GLU A 174 -16.53 22.16 -12.60
N ILE A 175 -15.53 23.03 -12.78
CA ILE A 175 -14.32 23.01 -11.94
C ILE A 175 -14.68 23.23 -10.47
N GLU A 176 -15.49 24.25 -10.18
CA GLU A 176 -15.89 24.55 -8.79
C GLU A 176 -16.82 23.46 -8.22
N ARG A 177 -17.60 22.78 -9.06
CA ARG A 177 -18.36 21.59 -8.65
C ARG A 177 -17.44 20.48 -8.13
N TYR A 178 -16.28 20.24 -8.76
CA TYR A 178 -15.33 19.24 -8.27
C TYR A 178 -14.71 19.65 -6.92
N VAL A 179 -14.39 20.94 -6.76
CA VAL A 179 -13.87 21.49 -5.50
C VAL A 179 -14.89 21.29 -4.37
N GLU A 180 -16.16 21.63 -4.62
CA GLU A 180 -17.25 21.47 -3.65
C GLU A 180 -17.46 20.00 -3.26
N GLU A 181 -17.57 19.10 -4.24
CA GLU A 181 -17.78 17.67 -3.96
C GLU A 181 -16.64 17.07 -3.14
N ILE A 182 -15.38 17.34 -3.50
CA ILE A 182 -14.22 16.77 -2.79
C ILE A 182 -14.16 17.25 -1.34
N LYS A 183 -14.46 18.52 -1.08
CA LYS A 183 -14.53 19.05 0.30
C LYS A 183 -15.62 18.37 1.10
N LEU A 184 -16.84 18.33 0.56
CA LEU A 184 -17.98 17.72 1.24
C LEU A 184 -17.74 16.24 1.50
N TYR A 185 -17.19 15.52 0.52
CA TYR A 185 -16.87 14.11 0.64
C TYR A 185 -15.85 13.84 1.76
N ASP A 186 -14.75 14.60 1.82
CA ASP A 186 -13.74 14.48 2.88
C ASP A 186 -14.30 14.76 4.28
N GLU A 187 -15.12 15.81 4.40
CA GLU A 187 -15.58 16.31 5.70
C GLU A 187 -16.81 15.58 6.26
N ARG A 188 -17.64 15.01 5.39
CA ARG A 188 -18.96 14.49 5.76
C ARG A 188 -19.18 13.02 5.42
N VAL A 189 -18.42 12.45 4.49
CA VAL A 189 -18.60 11.06 4.05
C VAL A 189 -17.45 10.19 4.55
N THR A 190 -16.22 10.52 4.17
CA THR A 190 -15.04 9.77 4.61
C THR A 190 -13.78 10.61 4.48
N ASN A 191 -12.89 10.47 5.45
CA ASN A 191 -11.55 11.06 5.37
C ASN A 191 -10.80 10.51 4.15
N LEU A 192 -10.27 11.41 3.32
CA LEU A 192 -9.40 11.08 2.20
C LEU A 192 -7.98 10.78 2.71
N GLN A 193 -7.28 9.86 2.06
CA GLN A 193 -5.87 9.60 2.42
C GLN A 193 -4.95 10.80 2.11
N TYR A 194 -5.35 11.64 1.15
CA TYR A 194 -4.76 12.93 0.85
C TYR A 194 -5.91 13.89 0.53
N LYS A 195 -6.05 14.96 1.31
CA LYS A 195 -6.98 16.04 1.03
C LYS A 195 -6.25 17.08 0.17
N PRO A 196 -6.49 17.12 -1.16
CA PRO A 196 -5.92 18.18 -1.99
C PRO A 196 -6.50 19.53 -1.56
N THR A 197 -5.69 20.57 -1.72
CA THR A 197 -6.20 21.95 -1.62
C THR A 197 -7.10 22.28 -2.80
N ASP A 198 -7.96 23.28 -2.67
CA ASP A 198 -8.84 23.74 -3.75
C ASP A 198 -8.07 24.03 -5.04
N ASP A 199 -6.93 24.72 -4.92
CA ASP A 199 -6.09 25.07 -6.07
C ASP A 199 -5.45 23.83 -6.73
N GLU A 200 -5.13 22.80 -5.94
CA GLU A 200 -4.67 21.52 -6.49
C GLU A 200 -5.80 20.81 -7.24
N VAL A 201 -7.04 20.84 -6.73
CA VAL A 201 -8.21 20.29 -7.43
C VAL A 201 -8.43 21.04 -8.74
N ARG A 202 -8.46 22.37 -8.72
CA ARG A 202 -8.60 23.20 -9.94
C ARG A 202 -7.54 22.85 -10.97
N MET A 203 -6.27 22.87 -10.56
CA MET A 203 -5.15 22.56 -11.45
C MET A 203 -5.26 21.14 -12.04
N ILE A 204 -5.69 20.15 -11.26
CA ILE A 204 -5.93 18.80 -11.79
C ILE A 204 -7.02 18.84 -12.85
N VAL A 205 -8.21 19.34 -12.50
CA VAL A 205 -9.40 19.29 -13.37
C VAL A 205 -9.18 20.09 -14.66
N GLU A 206 -8.51 21.25 -14.59
CA GLU A 206 -8.17 22.08 -15.75
C GLU A 206 -7.19 21.42 -16.72
N ASN A 207 -6.32 20.52 -16.24
CA ASN A 207 -5.30 19.86 -17.07
C ASN A 207 -5.65 18.41 -17.45
N LEU A 208 -6.81 17.91 -17.01
CA LEU A 208 -7.26 16.56 -17.36
C LEU A 208 -7.69 16.49 -18.83
N ALA A 209 -7.03 15.62 -19.60
CA ALA A 209 -7.39 15.38 -21.01
C ALA A 209 -8.64 14.51 -21.20
N VAL A 210 -9.07 13.78 -20.16
CA VAL A 210 -10.30 12.99 -20.11
C VAL A 210 -11.15 13.41 -18.92
N CYS A 211 -12.47 13.39 -19.06
CA CYS A 211 -13.36 13.70 -17.94
C CYS A 211 -13.33 12.55 -16.94
N VAL A 212 -13.00 12.88 -15.68
CA VAL A 212 -13.14 11.95 -14.54
C VAL A 212 -14.50 12.22 -13.93
N ASP A 213 -15.47 11.36 -14.21
CA ASP A 213 -16.84 11.46 -13.73
C ASP A 213 -17.16 10.30 -12.78
N GLY A 214 -18.41 10.16 -12.34
CA GLY A 214 -18.80 9.03 -11.52
C GLY A 214 -20.27 8.96 -11.18
N ASP A 215 -20.65 7.81 -10.62
CA ASP A 215 -22.01 7.56 -10.20
C ASP A 215 -22.34 8.36 -8.92
N PRO A 216 -23.59 8.82 -8.72
CA PRO A 216 -24.03 9.52 -7.52
C PRO A 216 -24.18 8.59 -6.31
N THR A 217 -23.06 8.10 -5.79
CA THR A 217 -23.04 7.04 -4.77
C THR A 217 -23.44 7.49 -3.37
N GLU A 218 -23.40 8.79 -3.05
CA GLU A 218 -23.80 9.31 -1.73
C GLU A 218 -25.14 10.01 -1.80
N ASP A 219 -25.96 9.92 -0.74
CA ASP A 219 -27.25 10.62 -0.66
C ASP A 219 -27.10 12.13 -0.49
N MET A 220 -25.91 12.60 -0.11
CA MET A 220 -25.61 14.01 0.06
C MET A 220 -25.55 14.75 -1.28
N GLU A 221 -26.14 15.94 -1.32
CA GLU A 221 -26.15 16.83 -2.47
C GLU A 221 -25.17 18.00 -2.33
N VAL A 222 -24.72 18.52 -3.46
CA VAL A 222 -24.07 19.83 -3.54
C VAL A 222 -25.09 20.96 -3.34
N ALA A 223 -24.60 22.06 -2.80
CA ALA A 223 -25.40 23.24 -2.47
C ALA A 223 -25.30 24.33 -3.54
N ILE A 224 -24.10 24.56 -4.10
CA ILE A 224 -23.82 25.72 -4.94
C ILE A 224 -23.91 25.35 -6.43
N HIS A 225 -23.11 24.40 -6.90
CA HIS A 225 -22.97 24.10 -8.34
C HIS A 225 -23.94 23.01 -8.81
N ARG A 226 -25.24 23.31 -8.74
CA ARG A 226 -26.33 22.39 -9.08
C ARG A 226 -26.74 22.46 -10.55
N ASP A 227 -27.39 21.41 -11.03
CA ASP A 227 -28.10 21.34 -12.32
C ASP A 227 -27.23 21.67 -13.55
N LEU A 228 -25.98 21.21 -13.52
CA LEU A 228 -25.03 21.38 -14.62
C LEU A 228 -25.37 20.42 -15.78
N GLU A 229 -25.42 20.94 -17.00
CA GLU A 229 -25.87 20.20 -18.20
C GLU A 229 -25.17 18.84 -18.40
N ARG A 230 -23.86 18.78 -18.15
CA ARG A 230 -23.05 17.56 -18.35
C ARG A 230 -22.92 16.68 -17.12
N ILE A 231 -23.37 17.16 -15.95
CA ILE A 231 -23.36 16.40 -14.70
C ILE A 231 -24.82 16.19 -14.30
N PRO A 232 -25.46 15.09 -14.73
CA PRO A 232 -26.92 14.89 -14.63
C PRO A 232 -27.42 14.59 -13.21
N THR A 233 -26.63 14.93 -12.19
CA THR A 233 -26.93 14.68 -10.78
C THR A 233 -26.41 15.81 -9.90
N ASN A 234 -27.11 16.07 -8.79
CA ASN A 234 -26.66 16.98 -7.73
C ASN A 234 -26.04 16.25 -6.54
N ARG A 235 -26.02 14.92 -6.57
CA ARG A 235 -25.42 14.10 -5.51
C ARG A 235 -23.90 14.00 -5.67
N ILE A 236 -23.21 13.73 -4.57
CA ILE A 236 -21.76 13.54 -4.55
C ILE A 236 -21.39 12.25 -5.29
N ARG A 237 -20.38 12.34 -6.16
CA ARG A 237 -19.81 11.26 -6.94
C ARG A 237 -18.53 10.74 -6.27
N SER A 238 -18.65 9.72 -5.43
CA SER A 238 -17.53 9.24 -4.59
C SER A 238 -16.37 8.72 -5.40
N GLY A 239 -16.65 7.99 -6.50
CA GLY A 239 -15.62 7.47 -7.41
C GLY A 239 -14.76 8.59 -8.00
N MET A 240 -15.40 9.67 -8.47
CA MET A 240 -14.71 10.87 -8.95
C MET A 240 -13.84 11.49 -7.85
N CYS A 241 -14.41 11.72 -6.66
CA CYS A 241 -13.68 12.34 -5.55
C CYS A 241 -12.42 11.54 -5.19
N LEU A 242 -12.53 10.22 -5.12
CA LEU A 242 -11.42 9.31 -4.84
C LEU A 242 -10.35 9.36 -5.93
N VAL A 243 -10.74 9.32 -7.21
CA VAL A 243 -9.78 9.34 -8.32
C VAL A 243 -9.01 10.65 -8.39
N ILE A 244 -9.66 11.80 -8.17
CA ILE A 244 -8.99 13.10 -8.15
C ILE A 244 -8.03 13.20 -6.95
N ALA A 245 -8.51 12.87 -5.74
CA ALA A 245 -7.75 13.08 -4.51
C ALA A 245 -6.71 11.98 -4.24
N GLU A 246 -7.12 10.72 -4.17
CA GLU A 246 -6.26 9.57 -3.84
C GLU A 246 -5.53 9.01 -5.08
N GLY A 247 -6.06 9.26 -6.28
CA GLY A 247 -5.41 8.91 -7.54
C GLY A 247 -4.46 9.99 -8.04
N MET A 248 -5.00 11.04 -8.63
CA MET A 248 -4.25 12.08 -9.33
C MET A 248 -3.35 12.88 -8.37
N ALA A 249 -3.93 13.44 -7.31
CA ALA A 249 -3.17 14.28 -6.37
C ALA A 249 -2.16 13.46 -5.54
N GLN A 250 -2.61 12.40 -4.87
CA GLN A 250 -1.74 11.61 -3.98
C GLN A 250 -0.62 10.85 -4.73
N LYS A 251 -0.86 10.40 -5.97
CA LYS A 251 0.12 9.61 -6.75
C LYS A 251 0.79 10.39 -7.88
N ASN A 252 0.68 11.72 -7.89
CA ASN A 252 1.18 12.62 -8.93
C ASN A 252 2.56 12.23 -9.52
N LEU A 253 3.61 12.07 -8.70
CA LEU A 253 4.97 11.74 -9.16
C LEU A 253 5.07 10.36 -9.80
N LYS A 254 4.32 9.38 -9.29
CA LYS A 254 4.30 8.02 -9.85
C LYS A 254 3.53 8.01 -11.16
N LEU A 255 2.43 8.76 -11.25
CA LEU A 255 1.65 8.92 -12.47
C LEU A 255 2.44 9.64 -13.55
N MET A 256 3.14 10.72 -13.22
CA MET A 256 4.03 11.44 -14.14
C MET A 256 5.08 10.50 -14.76
N LYS A 257 5.75 9.68 -13.93
CA LYS A 257 6.69 8.65 -14.42
C LYS A 257 6.03 7.58 -15.28
N ASN A 258 4.79 7.23 -15.01
CA ASN A 258 4.05 6.28 -15.84
C ASN A 258 3.63 6.92 -17.16
N ALA A 259 3.18 8.17 -17.18
CA ALA A 259 2.77 8.90 -18.38
C ALA A 259 3.90 8.97 -19.42
N GLN A 260 5.14 9.20 -18.97
CA GLN A 260 6.33 9.15 -19.82
C GLN A 260 6.50 7.81 -20.56
N LYS A 261 6.13 6.68 -19.94
CA LYS A 261 6.18 5.35 -20.59
C LYS A 261 5.13 5.18 -21.70
N PHE A 262 4.08 6.00 -21.68
CA PHE A 262 3.05 6.07 -22.72
C PHE A 262 3.33 7.17 -23.75
N GLY A 263 4.44 7.90 -23.63
CA GLY A 263 4.73 9.06 -24.48
C GLY A 263 3.76 10.22 -24.25
N ILE A 264 3.22 10.34 -23.04
CA ILE A 264 2.28 11.39 -22.65
C ILE A 264 2.99 12.35 -21.70
N GLU A 265 2.96 13.64 -22.04
CA GLU A 265 3.55 14.72 -21.25
C GLU A 265 2.55 15.21 -20.19
N TRP A 266 2.71 14.71 -18.96
CA TRP A 266 1.96 15.15 -17.78
C TRP A 266 2.87 15.87 -16.77
N ASP A 267 3.80 16.69 -17.26
CA ASP A 267 4.78 17.39 -16.41
C ASP A 267 4.12 18.36 -15.42
N TRP A 268 2.90 18.81 -15.73
CA TRP A 268 2.07 19.63 -14.85
C TRP A 268 1.79 18.96 -13.49
N LEU A 269 1.79 17.61 -13.42
CA LEU A 269 1.67 16.88 -12.15
C LEU A 269 2.84 17.16 -11.20
N GLY A 270 4.00 17.58 -11.72
CA GLY A 270 5.14 18.02 -10.93
C GLY A 270 4.92 19.34 -10.19
N ASN A 271 3.95 20.16 -10.65
CA ASN A 271 3.61 21.45 -10.04
C ASN A 271 2.66 21.32 -8.86
N LEU A 272 1.95 20.18 -8.74
CA LEU A 272 1.23 19.84 -7.51
C LEU A 272 2.23 19.86 -6.36
N LYS A 273 1.93 20.64 -5.31
CA LYS A 273 2.81 20.71 -4.13
C LYS A 273 3.13 19.29 -3.72
N LYS A 274 4.41 19.03 -3.43
CA LYS A 274 4.85 17.73 -2.91
C LYS A 274 3.88 17.35 -1.78
N ALA A 275 3.04 16.35 -2.03
CA ALA A 275 2.21 15.68 -1.03
C ALA A 275 3.17 15.02 -0.03
N SER A 276 3.76 15.85 0.83
CA SER A 276 4.90 15.55 1.69
C SER A 276 5.87 14.55 1.06
N SER A 277 6.75 15.00 0.16
CA SER A 277 8.09 14.39 0.23
C SER A 277 8.51 14.60 1.67
N THR A 278 8.54 13.52 2.44
CA THR A 278 9.16 13.41 3.76
C THR A 278 10.07 14.59 4.01
N GLU A 279 9.66 15.50 4.89
CA GLU A 279 10.58 16.53 5.38
C GLU A 279 11.87 15.81 5.75
N ASN A 280 12.93 16.15 5.00
CA ASN A 280 14.25 15.56 5.08
C ASN A 280 14.97 16.10 6.32
N GLY A 281 14.39 15.86 7.50
CA GLY A 281 14.96 16.19 8.79
C GLY A 281 14.62 15.12 9.81
N GLU A 282 15.54 14.88 10.74
CA GLU A 282 15.47 13.95 11.88
C GLU A 282 14.32 14.24 12.88
N LYS A 283 13.29 14.99 12.48
CA LYS A 283 12.17 15.30 13.35
C LYS A 283 11.28 14.05 13.53
N PRO A 284 10.96 13.66 14.76
CA PRO A 284 10.15 12.48 15.04
C PRO A 284 8.78 12.60 14.36
N LYS A 285 8.35 11.54 13.68
CA LYS A 285 7.05 11.54 12.98
C LYS A 285 5.93 11.20 13.97
N ALA A 286 5.25 12.21 14.49
CA ALA A 286 4.10 12.04 15.39
C ALA A 286 2.79 11.57 14.68
N LYS A 287 2.82 11.29 13.36
CA LYS A 287 1.62 10.98 12.57
C LYS A 287 0.88 9.70 13.04
N PHE A 288 1.54 8.78 13.73
CA PHE A 288 0.85 7.62 14.31
C PHE A 288 0.02 7.99 15.57
N MET A 289 0.33 9.12 16.22
CA MET A 289 -0.35 9.59 17.43
C MET A 289 -1.56 10.48 17.14
N SER A 290 -1.79 10.92 15.89
CA SER A 290 -2.92 11.80 15.56
C SER A 290 -4.28 11.11 15.53
N GLU A 291 -4.30 9.77 15.57
CA GLU A 291 -5.51 8.94 15.50
C GLU A 291 -5.60 7.97 16.69
N VAL A 292 -5.26 8.44 17.90
CA VAL A 292 -5.40 7.64 19.11
C VAL A 292 -6.88 7.58 19.47
N VAL A 293 -7.46 6.40 19.32
CA VAL A 293 -8.83 6.07 19.75
C VAL A 293 -8.75 5.39 21.11
N GLY A 294 -9.75 5.61 21.97
CA GLY A 294 -9.85 4.91 23.26
C GLY A 294 -9.73 3.39 23.08
N GLY A 295 -8.95 2.74 23.96
CA GLY A 295 -8.68 1.30 23.90
C GLY A 295 -7.46 0.88 23.06
N ARG A 296 -6.76 1.82 22.39
CA ARG A 296 -5.48 1.55 21.72
C ARG A 296 -4.32 2.11 22.56
N PRO A 297 -3.53 1.26 23.23
CA PRO A 297 -2.40 1.73 24.04
C PRO A 297 -1.31 2.36 23.16
N ILE A 298 -0.61 3.34 23.73
CA ILE A 298 0.62 3.91 23.17
C ILE A 298 1.78 3.25 23.90
N PHE A 299 2.60 2.48 23.18
CA PHE A 299 3.71 1.74 23.78
C PHE A 299 4.97 2.60 23.98
N SER A 300 5.20 3.58 23.11
CA SER A 300 6.35 4.49 23.20
C SER A 300 6.05 5.81 22.51
N ALA A 301 6.57 6.91 23.06
CA ALA A 301 6.64 8.17 22.34
C ALA A 301 7.62 8.06 21.15
N PRO A 302 7.47 8.90 20.11
CA PRO A 302 8.35 8.88 18.93
C PRO A 302 9.82 9.06 19.31
N SER A 303 10.69 8.18 18.82
CA SER A 303 12.14 8.18 19.10
C SER A 303 12.51 8.31 20.60
N ALA A 304 11.65 7.85 21.51
CA ALA A 304 11.88 7.94 22.94
C ALA A 304 12.91 6.91 23.44
N LYS A 305 13.71 7.32 24.42
CA LYS A 305 14.56 6.40 25.21
C LYS A 305 13.67 5.40 25.94
N GLY A 306 14.09 4.14 26.02
CA GLY A 306 13.28 3.05 26.59
C GLY A 306 12.25 2.45 25.62
N GLY A 307 12.01 3.07 24.46
CA GLY A 307 11.18 2.49 23.41
C GLY A 307 11.80 1.24 22.76
N PHE A 308 11.15 0.71 21.73
CA PHE A 308 11.68 -0.43 20.99
C PHE A 308 13.00 -0.09 20.29
N ARG A 309 14.07 -0.83 20.61
CA ARG A 309 15.37 -0.71 19.96
C ARG A 309 15.33 -1.39 18.60
N ILE A 310 15.71 -0.68 17.54
CA ILE A 310 15.77 -1.28 16.19
C ILE A 310 16.94 -2.26 16.12
N ARG A 311 16.64 -3.50 15.74
CA ARG A 311 17.61 -4.52 15.34
C ARG A 311 17.32 -4.95 13.92
N TYR A 312 18.31 -4.84 13.03
CA TYR A 312 18.15 -5.30 11.65
C TYR A 312 18.26 -6.81 11.58
N GLY A 313 17.28 -7.45 10.96
CA GLY A 313 17.33 -8.89 10.73
C GLY A 313 16.04 -9.48 10.18
N HIS A 314 16.12 -10.73 9.74
CA HIS A 314 15.02 -11.48 9.17
C HIS A 314 14.88 -12.81 9.92
N SER A 315 13.78 -12.99 10.64
CA SER A 315 13.38 -14.25 11.25
C SER A 315 12.52 -15.06 10.27
N ARG A 316 12.11 -16.27 10.66
CA ARG A 316 11.15 -17.06 9.85
C ARG A 316 9.76 -16.41 9.77
N CYS A 317 9.47 -15.46 10.67
CA CYS A 317 8.12 -14.94 10.91
C CYS A 317 8.01 -13.42 10.68
N ASN A 318 9.09 -12.71 10.33
CA ASN A 318 9.04 -11.30 9.96
C ASN A 318 9.37 -11.10 8.47
N GLY A 319 9.33 -9.85 7.99
CA GLY A 319 9.46 -9.52 6.57
C GLY A 319 8.13 -9.19 5.91
N LEU A 320 8.17 -8.79 4.64
CA LEU A 320 7.10 -8.11 3.89
C LEU A 320 6.63 -6.80 4.55
N ALA A 321 5.98 -6.91 5.70
CA ALA A 321 5.61 -5.81 6.58
C ALA A 321 5.47 -6.25 8.06
N ALA A 322 5.73 -7.51 8.37
CA ALA A 322 5.73 -8.04 9.73
C ALA A 322 7.07 -7.74 10.42
N LYS A 323 7.01 -7.48 11.72
CA LYS A 323 8.17 -7.21 12.59
C LYS A 323 8.07 -8.11 13.82
N SER A 324 9.21 -8.54 14.36
CA SER A 324 9.18 -9.39 15.55
C SER A 324 9.59 -8.61 16.79
N ILE A 325 8.95 -8.91 17.93
CA ILE A 325 9.39 -8.47 19.25
C ILE A 325 9.57 -9.69 20.15
N HIS A 326 10.24 -9.50 21.28
CA HIS A 326 10.44 -10.56 22.24
C HIS A 326 9.11 -10.95 22.93
N PRO A 327 8.80 -12.24 23.10
CA PRO A 327 7.55 -12.68 23.75
C PRO A 327 7.42 -12.22 25.22
N ALA A 328 8.54 -11.99 25.92
CA ALA A 328 8.49 -11.38 27.26
C ALA A 328 7.91 -9.97 27.21
N THR A 329 8.24 -9.17 26.20
CA THR A 329 7.68 -7.82 26.03
C THR A 329 6.18 -7.87 25.81
N MET A 330 5.67 -8.84 25.04
CA MET A 330 4.22 -9.03 24.85
C MET A 330 3.49 -9.24 26.17
N ILE A 331 4.00 -10.14 27.02
CA ILE A 331 3.39 -10.50 28.31
C ILE A 331 3.38 -9.32 29.29
N LEU A 332 4.51 -8.60 29.37
CA LEU A 332 4.65 -7.45 30.27
C LEU A 332 3.89 -6.22 29.79
N LEU A 333 3.52 -6.17 28.51
CA LEU A 333 2.57 -5.19 27.96
C LEU A 333 1.12 -5.70 28.04
N ASP A 334 0.80 -6.49 29.07
CA ASP A 334 -0.52 -7.08 29.33
C ASP A 334 -1.16 -7.79 28.13
N ASP A 335 -0.33 -8.41 27.29
CA ASP A 335 -0.75 -9.14 26.09
C ASP A 335 -1.58 -8.27 25.10
N PHE A 336 -1.48 -6.94 25.19
CA PHE A 336 -2.06 -6.02 24.19
C PHE A 336 -1.43 -6.22 22.82
N ILE A 337 -0.14 -6.56 22.79
CA ILE A 337 0.55 -7.01 21.58
C ILE A 337 0.65 -8.52 21.63
N ALA A 338 0.04 -9.17 20.65
CA ALA A 338 0.15 -10.60 20.41
C ALA A 338 0.61 -10.85 18.97
N THR A 339 0.97 -12.11 18.67
CA THR A 339 1.23 -12.52 17.28
C THR A 339 -0.02 -12.25 16.43
N GLY A 340 0.12 -11.42 15.40
CA GLY A 340 -0.98 -10.97 14.54
C GLY A 340 -1.51 -9.58 14.86
N THR A 341 -1.16 -8.98 16.01
CA THR A 341 -1.59 -7.62 16.35
C THR A 341 -0.98 -6.62 15.36
N GLN A 342 -1.82 -5.83 14.70
CA GLN A 342 -1.38 -4.72 13.89
C GLN A 342 -1.05 -3.52 14.78
N VAL A 343 0.20 -3.07 14.74
CA VAL A 343 0.64 -1.85 15.44
C VAL A 343 1.01 -0.77 14.44
N LYS A 344 0.70 0.48 14.78
CA LYS A 344 1.19 1.66 14.04
C LYS A 344 2.59 1.98 14.53
N ILE A 345 3.49 2.31 13.62
CA ILE A 345 4.90 2.55 13.92
C ILE A 345 5.36 3.88 13.32
N GLU A 346 6.43 4.43 13.90
CA GLU A 346 7.07 5.64 13.39
C GLU A 346 7.84 5.38 12.08
N LYS A 347 8.61 4.28 12.05
CA LYS A 347 9.46 3.88 10.92
C LYS A 347 9.92 2.41 11.07
N PRO A 348 10.20 1.70 9.96
CA PRO A 348 9.82 2.01 8.58
C PRO A 348 8.36 1.65 8.27
N GLY A 349 7.66 2.52 7.55
CA GLY A 349 6.25 2.32 7.19
C GLY A 349 5.25 2.97 8.15
N LYS A 350 3.95 2.76 7.90
CA LYS A 350 2.85 3.32 8.72
C LYS A 350 2.34 2.35 9.79
N GLY A 351 2.60 1.06 9.60
CA GLY A 351 2.18 0.01 10.50
C GLY A 351 2.86 -1.30 10.15
N CYS A 352 2.79 -2.25 11.06
CA CYS A 352 3.28 -3.61 10.89
C CYS A 352 2.37 -4.58 11.63
N VAL A 353 2.48 -5.85 11.26
CA VAL A 353 1.96 -6.95 12.08
C VAL A 353 3.10 -7.43 12.98
N ILE A 354 2.81 -7.67 14.24
CA ILE A 354 3.79 -8.20 15.18
C ILE A 354 3.82 -9.72 15.15
N THR A 355 5.02 -10.28 15.18
CA THR A 355 5.31 -11.70 15.42
C THR A 355 6.31 -11.86 16.56
N GLU A 356 6.59 -13.10 16.94
CA GLU A 356 7.51 -13.42 18.04
C GLU A 356 8.92 -13.75 17.53
N CYS A 357 9.93 -13.30 18.26
CA CYS A 357 11.30 -13.78 18.15
C CYS A 357 11.93 -13.80 19.54
N ASP A 358 12.35 -14.98 20.00
CA ASP A 358 12.93 -15.24 21.32
C ASP A 358 14.47 -15.21 21.33
N GLU A 359 15.10 -14.92 20.19
CA GLU A 359 16.56 -14.77 20.07
C GLU A 359 17.05 -13.31 20.18
N ILE A 360 16.12 -12.35 20.26
CA ILE A 360 16.41 -10.92 20.40
C ILE A 360 16.28 -10.47 21.86
N ASP A 361 16.79 -9.28 22.19
CA ASP A 361 16.77 -8.82 23.58
C ASP A 361 15.35 -8.46 24.03
N GLY A 362 14.94 -9.04 25.16
CA GLY A 362 13.67 -8.72 25.83
C GLY A 362 13.69 -7.40 26.60
N PRO A 363 12.63 -7.12 27.38
CA PRO A 363 12.51 -5.87 28.11
C PRO A 363 13.42 -5.86 29.35
N ILE A 364 13.74 -4.65 29.82
CA ILE A 364 14.40 -4.42 31.12
C ILE A 364 13.39 -3.74 32.03
N VAL A 365 13.18 -4.31 33.21
CA VAL A 365 12.16 -3.86 34.17
C VAL A 365 12.76 -3.53 35.53
N LEU A 366 12.11 -2.60 36.21
CA LEU A 366 12.28 -2.32 37.64
C LEU A 366 11.16 -3.03 38.39
N LEU A 367 11.52 -3.89 39.34
CA LEU A 367 10.58 -4.57 40.22
C LEU A 367 10.22 -3.70 41.44
N LYS A 368 9.13 -4.06 42.13
CA LYS A 368 8.64 -3.35 43.32
C LYS A 368 9.65 -3.31 44.47
N ASP A 369 10.53 -4.29 44.57
CA ASP A 369 11.61 -4.38 45.57
C ASP A 369 12.83 -3.50 45.25
N GLY A 370 12.87 -2.87 44.07
CA GLY A 370 13.99 -2.06 43.58
C GLY A 370 14.98 -2.81 42.68
N THR A 371 14.80 -4.11 42.47
CA THR A 371 15.66 -4.92 41.59
C THR A 371 15.44 -4.53 40.12
N VAL A 372 16.52 -4.34 39.37
CA VAL A 372 16.48 -4.15 37.91
C VAL A 372 16.85 -5.46 37.22
N LEU A 373 15.99 -5.91 36.32
CA LEU A 373 16.09 -7.23 35.68
C LEU A 373 15.88 -7.13 34.17
N ARG A 374 16.78 -7.73 33.39
CA ARG A 374 16.50 -8.04 31.98
C ARG A 374 15.70 -9.34 31.91
N VAL A 375 14.54 -9.30 31.27
CA VAL A 375 13.64 -10.45 31.15
C VAL A 375 13.92 -11.16 29.82
N GLU A 376 14.54 -12.33 29.91
CA GLU A 376 15.10 -13.06 28.75
C GLU A 376 14.19 -14.18 28.27
N THR A 377 13.16 -14.57 29.03
CA THR A 377 12.27 -15.68 28.63
C THR A 377 10.80 -15.39 28.89
N ARG A 378 9.93 -16.09 28.15
CA ARG A 378 8.48 -16.08 28.36
C ARG A 378 8.09 -16.51 29.77
N GLN A 379 8.80 -17.49 30.33
CA GLN A 379 8.52 -18.01 31.66
C GLN A 379 8.87 -16.99 32.74
N GLN A 380 10.06 -16.39 32.65
CA GLN A 380 10.49 -15.31 33.55
C GLN A 380 9.53 -14.12 33.51
N ALA A 381 9.03 -13.76 32.32
CA ALA A 381 8.05 -12.68 32.17
C ALA A 381 6.76 -12.95 32.95
N LYS A 382 6.26 -14.20 32.95
CA LYS A 382 5.07 -14.58 33.71
C LYS A 382 5.30 -14.53 35.21
N GLU A 383 6.48 -14.95 35.66
CA GLU A 383 6.84 -14.98 37.08
C GLU A 383 6.95 -13.57 37.67
N VAL A 384 7.50 -12.62 36.91
CA VAL A 384 7.72 -11.25 37.42
C VAL A 384 6.60 -10.27 37.08
N LYS A 385 5.61 -10.65 36.25
CA LYS A 385 4.58 -9.74 35.71
C LYS A 385 3.91 -8.91 36.80
N ASP A 386 3.47 -9.56 37.87
CA ASP A 386 2.75 -8.90 38.98
C ASP A 386 3.68 -8.06 39.88
N ASP A 387 5.00 -8.26 39.79
CA ASP A 387 6.01 -7.56 40.56
C ASP A 387 6.68 -6.40 39.80
N VAL A 388 6.38 -6.23 38.51
CA VAL A 388 6.89 -5.11 37.71
C VAL A 388 6.31 -3.80 38.25
N LYS A 389 7.21 -2.87 38.60
CA LYS A 389 6.89 -1.48 38.95
C LYS A 389 6.95 -0.57 37.72
N GLU A 390 7.97 -0.75 36.89
CA GLU A 390 8.20 0.07 35.70
C GLU A 390 8.94 -0.73 34.62
N ILE A 391 8.55 -0.58 33.35
CA ILE A 391 9.30 -1.10 32.21
C ILE A 391 10.26 0.00 31.75
N LEU A 392 11.55 -0.19 32.00
CA LEU A 392 12.59 0.79 31.67
C LEU A 392 12.93 0.77 30.18
N PHE A 393 12.95 -0.43 29.58
CA PHE A 393 13.20 -0.64 28.16
C PHE A 393 12.26 -1.71 27.62
N LEU A 394 11.61 -1.45 26.47
CA LEU A 394 10.72 -2.43 25.81
C LEU A 394 11.48 -3.60 25.16
N GLY A 395 12.78 -3.47 24.94
CA GLY A 395 13.60 -4.45 24.25
C GLY A 395 13.67 -4.22 22.74
N ASP A 396 14.03 -5.26 22.00
CA ASP A 396 14.25 -5.21 20.56
C ASP A 396 12.96 -5.26 19.74
N ILE A 397 12.96 -4.57 18.61
CA ILE A 397 12.10 -4.84 17.47
C ILE A 397 12.95 -5.23 16.26
N LEU A 398 12.71 -6.43 15.74
CA LEU A 398 13.42 -6.99 14.60
C LEU A 398 12.77 -6.53 13.29
N VAL A 399 13.53 -5.77 12.51
CA VAL A 399 13.07 -5.13 11.27
C VAL A 399 13.95 -5.53 10.09
N THR A 400 13.32 -5.86 8.96
CA THR A 400 14.07 -6.21 7.76
C THR A 400 14.57 -4.97 7.02
N TYR A 401 15.70 -5.10 6.32
CA TYR A 401 16.16 -4.08 5.38
C TYR A 401 15.12 -3.82 4.27
N GLY A 402 14.41 -4.86 3.82
CA GLY A 402 13.38 -4.77 2.79
C GLY A 402 12.28 -3.77 3.13
N ASP A 403 11.88 -3.67 4.40
CA ASP A 403 10.88 -2.70 4.85
C ASP A 403 11.34 -1.24 4.64
N PHE A 404 12.63 -0.95 4.87
CA PHE A 404 13.20 0.38 4.65
C PHE A 404 13.30 0.69 3.16
N LEU A 405 13.77 -0.27 2.36
CA LEU A 405 13.88 -0.14 0.91
C LEU A 405 12.50 0.13 0.28
N GLN A 406 11.50 -0.67 0.64
CA GLN A 406 10.14 -0.57 0.10
C GLN A 406 9.47 0.77 0.43
N THR A 407 9.73 1.30 1.63
CA THR A 407 9.15 2.57 2.09
C THR A 407 10.00 3.78 1.71
N ASN A 408 11.17 3.56 1.09
CA ASN A 408 12.18 4.57 0.83
C ASN A 408 12.52 5.41 2.09
N THR A 409 12.59 4.74 3.24
CA THR A 409 12.93 5.36 4.53
C THR A 409 14.43 5.23 4.74
N ARG A 410 15.10 6.28 5.25
CA ARG A 410 16.52 6.19 5.61
C ARG A 410 16.73 5.17 6.73
N LEU A 411 17.79 4.39 6.62
CA LEU A 411 18.20 3.46 7.68
C LEU A 411 18.47 4.25 8.97
N SER A 412 17.93 3.76 10.07
CA SER A 412 18.28 4.24 11.41
C SER A 412 19.59 3.58 11.87
N PRO A 413 20.43 4.25 12.66
CA PRO A 413 21.58 3.60 13.28
C PRO A 413 21.10 2.40 14.11
N PRO A 414 21.61 1.18 13.87
CA PRO A 414 21.23 0.03 14.67
C PRO A 414 21.89 0.07 16.05
N GLY A 415 21.31 -0.65 17.02
CA GLY A 415 22.07 -1.02 18.22
C GLY A 415 23.29 -1.88 17.87
N TYR A 416 24.31 -1.85 18.71
CA TYR A 416 25.42 -2.81 18.62
C TYR A 416 24.93 -4.16 19.13
N VAL A 417 24.88 -5.16 18.25
CA VAL A 417 24.20 -6.46 18.48
C VAL A 417 25.13 -7.63 18.18
N ARG A 418 24.74 -8.83 18.63
CA ARG A 418 25.58 -10.03 18.53
C ARG A 418 25.98 -10.35 17.09
N GLU A 419 25.07 -10.16 16.13
CA GLU A 419 25.29 -10.43 14.72
C GLU A 419 26.37 -9.53 14.10
N TRP A 420 26.52 -8.31 14.62
CA TRP A 420 27.60 -7.41 14.25
C TRP A 420 28.88 -7.81 14.99
N TRP A 421 28.83 -7.97 16.31
CA TRP A 421 30.00 -8.36 17.11
C TRP A 421 30.69 -9.64 16.59
N VAL A 422 29.92 -10.67 16.20
CA VAL A 422 30.48 -11.93 15.68
C VAL A 422 31.27 -11.72 14.37
N GLN A 423 30.93 -10.72 13.56
CA GLN A 423 31.71 -10.40 12.36
C GLN A 423 33.06 -9.75 12.70
N GLU A 424 33.13 -9.00 13.80
CA GLU A 424 34.36 -8.39 14.30
C GLU A 424 35.22 -9.39 15.08
N ALA A 425 34.58 -10.31 15.81
CA ALA A 425 35.22 -11.27 16.70
C ALA A 425 35.81 -12.50 16.00
N GLY A 426 35.40 -12.79 14.76
CA GLY A 426 35.91 -13.93 13.98
C GLY A 426 35.66 -15.27 14.67
N ASP A 427 36.73 -15.99 15.00
CA ASP A 427 36.69 -17.32 15.61
C ASP A 427 36.57 -17.32 17.15
N ALA A 428 36.39 -16.15 17.78
CA ALA A 428 36.16 -16.06 19.22
C ALA A 428 34.88 -16.81 19.65
N ASP A 429 34.80 -17.16 20.94
CA ASP A 429 33.59 -17.75 21.49
C ASP A 429 32.42 -16.77 21.32
N LYS A 430 31.32 -17.25 20.73
CA LYS A 430 30.12 -16.44 20.43
C LYS A 430 29.19 -16.29 21.62
N ASN A 431 29.48 -16.96 22.74
CA ASN A 431 28.75 -16.88 24.00
C ASN A 431 29.72 -16.76 25.19
N PRO A 432 30.62 -15.77 25.19
CA PRO A 432 31.68 -15.70 26.19
C PRO A 432 31.12 -15.39 27.58
N THR A 433 31.78 -15.85 28.64
CA THR A 433 31.58 -15.34 30.00
C THR A 433 31.99 -13.86 30.08
N PRO A 434 31.56 -13.10 31.11
CA PRO A 434 31.95 -11.69 31.24
C PRO A 434 33.47 -11.46 31.19
N ASN A 435 34.26 -12.33 31.85
CA ASN A 435 35.71 -12.21 31.87
C ASN A 435 36.32 -12.49 30.48
N GLN A 436 35.86 -13.54 29.81
CA GLN A 436 36.29 -13.86 28.45
C GLN A 436 35.93 -12.74 27.47
N ALA A 437 34.75 -12.12 27.59
CA ALA A 437 34.35 -11.01 26.73
C ALA A 437 35.31 -9.81 26.86
N VAL A 438 35.82 -9.54 28.06
CA VAL A 438 36.82 -8.50 28.30
C VAL A 438 38.19 -8.90 27.73
N GLU A 439 38.59 -10.15 27.89
CA GLU A 439 39.84 -10.68 27.33
C GLU A 439 39.83 -10.64 25.80
N ASP A 440 38.74 -11.08 25.17
CA ASP A 440 38.56 -11.07 23.72
C ASP A 440 38.52 -9.64 23.17
N ALA A 441 37.81 -8.72 23.82
CA ALA A 441 37.78 -7.31 23.42
C ALA A 441 39.19 -6.70 23.39
N LYS A 442 40.01 -6.98 24.42
CA LYS A 442 41.40 -6.50 24.50
C LYS A 442 42.32 -7.20 23.49
N ARG A 443 42.23 -8.53 23.39
CA ARG A 443 43.10 -9.36 22.54
C ARG A 443 42.87 -9.09 21.06
N LEU A 444 41.61 -8.91 20.65
CA LEU A 444 41.20 -8.71 19.26
C LEU A 444 41.07 -7.23 18.88
N ASN A 445 41.16 -6.31 19.85
CA ASN A 445 40.95 -4.87 19.68
C ASN A 445 39.57 -4.56 19.05
N ILE A 446 38.53 -5.16 19.62
CA ILE A 446 37.13 -5.01 19.21
C ILE A 446 36.29 -4.47 20.38
N PRO A 447 35.09 -3.93 20.14
CA PRO A 447 34.18 -3.55 21.21
C PRO A 447 33.80 -4.72 22.12
N LEU A 448 33.39 -4.40 23.35
CA LEU A 448 32.91 -5.40 24.32
C LEU A 448 31.68 -6.13 23.77
N HIS A 449 31.56 -7.43 24.08
CA HIS A 449 30.41 -8.23 23.65
C HIS A 449 29.08 -7.54 24.08
N PRO A 450 28.10 -7.41 23.17
CA PRO A 450 26.90 -6.59 23.37
C PRO A 450 26.04 -7.05 24.56
N LYS A 451 26.05 -8.35 24.89
CA LYS A 451 25.37 -8.90 26.09
C LYS A 451 25.78 -8.20 27.39
N TYR A 452 27.02 -7.71 27.46
CA TYR A 452 27.62 -7.06 28.64
C TYR A 452 27.80 -5.55 28.46
N THR A 453 27.19 -4.97 27.42
CA THR A 453 27.24 -3.54 27.14
C THR A 453 25.99 -2.87 27.70
N TYR A 454 26.17 -1.95 28.64
CA TYR A 454 25.06 -1.17 29.22
C TYR A 454 24.63 -0.01 28.32
N CYS A 455 23.43 0.51 28.55
CA CYS A 455 22.88 1.70 27.87
C CYS A 455 23.54 3.02 28.35
N LEU A 456 24.87 3.05 28.43
CA LEU A 456 25.64 4.22 28.85
C LEU A 456 25.34 5.51 28.05
N PRO A 457 25.06 5.45 26.73
CA PRO A 457 24.69 6.65 25.97
C PRO A 457 23.40 7.33 26.47
N ASP A 458 22.58 6.65 27.26
CA ASP A 458 21.37 7.24 27.82
C ASP A 458 21.66 8.14 29.03
N LEU A 459 22.82 7.96 29.68
CA LEU A 459 23.29 8.75 30.82
C LEU A 459 24.09 9.97 30.35
N LYS A 460 23.96 11.07 31.08
CA LYS A 460 24.81 12.24 30.90
C LYS A 460 26.16 12.01 31.57
N THR A 461 27.22 12.63 31.05
CA THR A 461 28.58 12.45 31.56
C THR A 461 28.72 12.77 33.07
N TYR A 462 27.95 13.73 33.59
CA TYR A 462 27.97 14.05 35.03
C TYR A 462 27.30 12.97 35.89
N GLU A 463 26.37 12.20 35.33
CA GLU A 463 25.68 11.10 36.03
C GLU A 463 26.63 9.92 36.16
N ILE A 464 27.35 9.61 35.08
CA ILE A 464 28.39 8.57 35.06
C ILE A 464 29.49 8.89 36.09
N LYS A 465 29.92 10.14 36.21
CA LYS A 465 30.97 10.54 37.16
C LYS A 465 30.57 10.41 38.64
N LYS A 466 29.27 10.30 38.94
CA LYS A 466 28.78 10.15 40.33
C LYS A 466 28.68 8.69 40.76
N ILE A 467 28.72 7.77 39.81
CA ILE A 467 28.78 6.31 40.01
C ILE A 467 30.25 5.95 40.11
#